data_AF-A0A2V2CZ34-F1
#
_entry.id   AF-A0A2V2CZ34-F1
#
_cell.length_a   1.000
_cell.length_b   1.000
_cell.length_c   1.000
_cell.angle_alpha   90.00
_cell.angle_beta   90.00
_cell.angle_gamma   90.00
#
_symmetry.space_group_name_H-M   'P 1'
#
loop_
_entity.id
_entity.type
_entity.pdbx_description
1 polymer ?
#
loop_
_entity_poly.entity_id
_entity_poly.type
_entity_poly.pdbx_seq_one_letter_code
_entity_poly.pdbx_strand_id
1 'polypeptide(L)'
;MITADMSCCDLPVRTPRNSSFLISSATVCVLLQMREEYDAPLQLLRRVEYITKNPITDIGNFRDPYTPPSHEKLQYYTPSQFIRYIAVARDSAATLTDWGFYVFFCVAYYTGMRKGEINALKWSDIDGEILHVRRSVAQKINGQSIIETPPKNKSSYRDLQIPKPLLEILEEQAVSVLDKINVYETCNQVGSGD
;
A
#
# COMPACT_ATOMS: atom_id res chain seq x y z
N MET A 1 16.23 -53.49 33.88
CA MET A 1 16.95 -53.16 32.64
C MET A 1 16.20 -53.78 31.48
N ILE A 2 15.20 -53.08 30.93
CA ILE A 2 14.44 -53.42 29.70
C ILE A 2 13.95 -52.06 29.15
N THR A 3 14.81 -51.37 28.39
CA THR A 3 14.74 -51.13 26.93
C THR A 3 13.47 -50.42 26.46
N ALA A 4 13.66 -49.21 25.96
CA ALA A 4 12.71 -48.43 25.18
C ALA A 4 12.25 -49.23 23.95
N ASP A 5 10.98 -49.08 23.58
CA ASP A 5 10.58 -49.41 22.21
C ASP A 5 9.73 -48.30 21.60
N MET A 6 10.22 -47.85 20.46
CA MET A 6 9.54 -46.96 19.53
C MET A 6 8.45 -47.77 18.80
N SER A 7 7.23 -47.26 18.77
CA SER A 7 6.35 -47.51 17.63
C SER A 7 5.46 -46.31 17.39
N CYS A 8 6.05 -45.33 16.70
CA CYS A 8 5.30 -44.33 15.95
C CYS A 8 4.68 -45.00 14.73
N CYS A 9 3.37 -44.81 14.61
CA CYS A 9 2.73 -44.44 13.35
C CYS A 9 2.48 -45.56 12.32
N ASP A 10 1.49 -46.42 12.62
CA ASP A 10 0.69 -47.11 11.60
C ASP A 10 -0.74 -46.55 11.60
N LEU A 11 -0.90 -45.34 11.05
CA LEU A 11 -2.22 -44.90 10.57
C LEU A 11 -2.29 -45.21 9.08
N PRO A 12 -3.28 -45.99 8.60
CA PRO A 12 -3.36 -46.39 7.21
C PRO A 12 -3.55 -45.16 6.30
N VAL A 13 -2.51 -44.84 5.53
CA VAL A 13 -2.57 -43.83 4.47
C VAL A 13 -3.50 -44.35 3.38
N ARG A 14 -4.78 -43.99 3.45
CA ARG A 14 -5.71 -44.14 2.33
C ARG A 14 -5.27 -43.17 1.23
N THR A 15 -4.70 -43.68 0.16
CA THR A 15 -4.55 -42.92 -1.08
C THR A 15 -5.93 -42.75 -1.72
N PRO A 16 -6.38 -41.52 -2.04
CA PRO A 16 -7.62 -41.35 -2.78
C PRO A 16 -7.37 -41.76 -4.23
N ARG A 17 -7.86 -42.95 -4.56
CA ARG A 17 -8.04 -43.46 -5.92
C ARG A 17 -9.09 -42.58 -6.61
N ASN A 18 -8.77 -42.08 -7.80
CA ASN A 18 -9.63 -41.42 -8.79
C ASN A 18 -11.11 -41.29 -8.38
N SER A 19 -11.52 -40.10 -7.93
CA SER A 19 -12.90 -39.69 -8.05
C SER A 19 -12.93 -38.20 -8.34
N SER A 20 -13.70 -37.82 -9.35
CA SER A 20 -14.26 -36.49 -9.52
C SER A 20 -15.13 -36.18 -8.30
N PHE A 21 -14.49 -35.90 -7.17
CA PHE A 21 -15.17 -35.47 -5.95
C PHE A 21 -15.57 -34.02 -6.22
N LEU A 22 -16.86 -33.79 -6.46
CA LEU A 22 -17.41 -32.44 -6.54
C LEU A 22 -17.36 -31.86 -5.13
N ILE A 23 -16.23 -31.25 -4.81
CA ILE A 23 -16.02 -30.51 -3.56
C ILE A 23 -16.93 -29.29 -3.61
N SER A 24 -17.80 -29.13 -2.62
CA SER A 24 -18.72 -27.98 -2.56
C SER A 24 -17.94 -26.66 -2.52
N SER A 25 -18.51 -25.58 -3.06
CA SER A 25 -17.92 -24.24 -3.01
C SER A 25 -17.53 -23.84 -1.57
N ALA A 26 -18.36 -24.18 -0.58
CA ALA A 26 -18.07 -23.95 0.83
C ALA A 26 -16.81 -24.69 1.31
N THR A 27 -16.62 -25.95 0.88
CA THR A 27 -15.42 -26.73 1.23
C THR A 27 -14.16 -26.16 0.56
N VAL A 28 -14.27 -25.63 -0.67
CA VAL A 28 -13.15 -24.93 -1.33
C VAL A 28 -12.75 -23.68 -0.56
N CYS A 29 -13.71 -22.86 -0.12
CA CYS A 29 -13.45 -21.67 0.70
C CYS A 29 -12.74 -22.02 2.02
N VAL A 30 -13.21 -23.04 2.74
CA VAL A 30 -12.58 -23.48 3.99
C VAL A 30 -11.13 -23.92 3.77
N LEU A 31 -10.87 -24.66 2.69
CA LEU A 31 -9.51 -25.10 2.35
C LEU A 31 -8.58 -23.95 1.93
N LEU A 32 -9.12 -22.93 1.24
CA LEU A 32 -8.38 -21.72 0.91
C LEU A 32 -8.04 -20.92 2.18
N GLN A 33 -8.98 -20.78 3.10
CA GLN A 33 -8.76 -20.09 4.35
C GLN A 33 -7.72 -20.82 5.23
N MET A 34 -7.78 -22.15 5.30
CA MET A 34 -6.74 -22.93 5.98
C MET A 34 -5.36 -22.73 5.36
N ARG A 35 -5.27 -22.60 4.02
CA ARG A 35 -4.00 -22.30 3.35
C ARG A 35 -3.45 -20.94 3.76
N GLU A 36 -4.29 -19.90 3.78
CA GLU A 36 -3.85 -18.55 4.15
C GLU A 36 -3.37 -18.48 5.61
N GLU A 37 -4.03 -19.18 6.52
CA GLU A 37 -3.71 -19.15 7.95
C GLU A 37 -2.51 -20.04 8.32
N TYR A 38 -2.41 -21.25 7.74
CA TYR A 38 -1.48 -22.28 8.22
C TYR A 38 -0.24 -22.51 7.34
N ASP A 39 -0.19 -21.99 6.10
CA ASP A 39 0.98 -22.23 5.24
C ASP A 39 2.25 -21.62 5.85
N ALA A 40 2.23 -20.35 6.24
CA ALA A 40 3.41 -19.70 6.82
C ALA A 40 3.91 -20.38 8.12
N PRO A 41 3.05 -20.71 9.11
CA PRO A 41 3.45 -21.48 10.28
C PRO A 41 4.04 -22.87 9.96
N LEU A 42 3.43 -23.64 9.05
CA LEU A 42 3.93 -24.97 8.69
C LEU A 42 5.25 -24.89 7.91
N GLN A 43 5.44 -23.86 7.08
CA GLN A 43 6.71 -23.59 6.43
C GLN A 43 7.82 -23.25 7.43
N LEU A 44 7.47 -22.58 8.54
CA LEU A 44 8.40 -22.33 9.63
C LEU A 44 8.74 -23.64 10.34
N LEU A 45 7.75 -24.45 10.72
CA LEU A 45 7.95 -25.74 11.39
C LEU A 45 8.81 -26.71 10.55
N ARG A 46 8.66 -26.69 9.23
CA ARG A 46 9.54 -27.46 8.32
C ARG A 46 10.97 -26.95 8.36
N ARG A 47 11.17 -25.64 8.43
CA ARG A 47 12.49 -25.00 8.44
C ARG A 47 13.25 -25.21 9.74
N VAL A 48 12.53 -25.30 10.86
CA VAL A 48 13.08 -25.70 12.16
C VAL A 48 13.09 -27.22 12.35
N GLU A 49 12.83 -27.99 11.29
CA GLU A 49 12.93 -29.46 11.23
C GLU A 49 11.98 -30.23 12.16
N TYR A 50 10.95 -29.59 12.69
CA TYR A 50 9.90 -30.26 13.49
C TYR A 50 8.96 -31.12 12.65
N ILE A 51 8.81 -30.79 11.35
CA ILE A 51 8.06 -31.58 10.38
C ILE A 51 8.90 -31.82 9.14
N THR A 52 8.81 -33.02 8.57
CA THR A 52 9.57 -33.39 7.36
C THR A 52 9.04 -32.71 6.10
N LYS A 53 7.72 -32.48 6.04
CA LYS A 53 7.04 -31.91 4.87
C LYS A 53 5.80 -31.12 5.28
N ASN A 54 5.54 -30.02 4.58
CA ASN A 54 4.31 -29.24 4.77
C ASN A 54 3.14 -29.94 4.04
N PRO A 55 2.08 -30.37 4.74
CA PRO A 55 0.95 -31.04 4.09
C PRO A 55 0.17 -30.13 3.13
N ILE A 56 0.22 -28.80 3.31
CA ILE A 56 -0.47 -27.82 2.45
C ILE A 56 0.10 -27.79 1.04
N THR A 57 1.36 -28.18 0.83
CA THR A 57 1.92 -28.23 -0.53
C THR A 57 1.31 -29.35 -1.37
N ASP A 58 0.86 -30.44 -0.74
CA ASP A 58 0.30 -31.61 -1.46
C ASP A 58 -1.13 -31.38 -1.92
N ILE A 59 -1.81 -30.47 -1.24
CA ILE A 59 -3.18 -30.06 -1.52
C ILE A 59 -3.28 -29.26 -2.84
N GLY A 60 -2.19 -28.63 -3.29
CA GLY A 60 -2.16 -27.83 -4.51
C GLY A 60 -2.96 -26.52 -4.43
N ASN A 61 -2.87 -25.68 -5.46
CA ASN A 61 -3.63 -24.44 -5.53
C ASN A 61 -5.06 -24.75 -5.95
N PHE A 62 -6.00 -24.74 -5.00
CA PHE A 62 -7.41 -24.76 -5.35
C PHE A 62 -7.77 -23.46 -6.04
N ARG A 63 -8.21 -23.56 -7.28
CA ARG A 63 -8.95 -22.51 -7.95
C ARG A 63 -10.32 -23.10 -8.20
N ASP A 64 -11.37 -22.38 -7.85
CA ASP A 64 -12.70 -22.78 -8.26
C ASP A 64 -12.73 -22.77 -9.80
N PRO A 65 -12.88 -23.93 -10.49
CA PRO A 65 -12.90 -23.98 -11.94
C PRO A 65 -14.13 -23.28 -12.53
N TYR A 66 -15.14 -22.97 -11.71
CA TYR A 66 -16.36 -22.26 -12.09
C TYR A 66 -16.32 -20.78 -11.75
N THR A 67 -15.34 -20.31 -10.96
CA THR A 67 -15.10 -18.88 -10.77
C THR A 67 -14.24 -18.41 -11.93
N PRO A 68 -14.79 -17.68 -12.92
CA PRO A 68 -13.96 -17.07 -13.94
C PRO A 68 -12.98 -16.12 -13.23
N PRO A 69 -11.69 -16.06 -13.63
CA PRO A 69 -10.80 -15.05 -13.12
C PRO A 69 -11.47 -13.70 -13.36
N SER A 70 -11.80 -12.98 -12.30
CA SER A 70 -12.29 -11.61 -12.40
C SER A 70 -11.12 -10.76 -12.88
N HIS A 71 -10.90 -10.75 -14.20
CA HIS A 71 -10.14 -9.71 -14.85
C HIS A 71 -11.01 -8.45 -14.87
N GLU A 72 -11.38 -7.98 -13.68
CA GLU A 72 -11.98 -6.67 -13.53
C GLU A 72 -10.90 -5.69 -13.98
N LYS A 73 -11.08 -5.16 -15.18
CA LYS A 73 -10.11 -4.26 -15.80
C LYS A 73 -10.00 -3.05 -14.90
N LEU A 74 -8.80 -2.77 -14.40
CA LEU A 74 -8.50 -1.54 -13.67
C LEU A 74 -8.92 -0.36 -14.55
N GLN A 75 -9.93 0.38 -14.10
CA GLN A 75 -10.38 1.60 -14.76
C GLN A 75 -9.37 2.71 -14.44
N TYR A 76 -8.81 3.31 -15.47
CA TYR A 76 -7.84 4.40 -15.34
C TYR A 76 -8.36 5.65 -16.04
N TYR A 77 -7.90 6.82 -15.56
CA TYR A 77 -8.23 8.09 -16.19
C TYR A 77 -7.53 8.22 -17.52
N THR A 78 -8.28 8.52 -18.58
CA THR A 78 -7.70 9.06 -19.82
C THR A 78 -7.21 10.48 -19.59
N PRO A 79 -6.21 10.98 -20.36
CA PRO A 79 -5.72 12.36 -20.21
C PRO A 79 -6.84 13.40 -20.29
N SER A 80 -7.79 13.23 -21.21
CA SER A 80 -8.96 14.11 -21.35
C SER A 80 -9.91 14.10 -20.15
N GLN A 81 -10.05 12.95 -19.48
CA GLN A 81 -10.86 12.86 -18.26
C GLN A 81 -10.14 13.51 -17.08
N PHE A 82 -8.81 13.32 -16.98
CA PHE A 82 -8.01 13.93 -15.93
C PHE A 82 -8.03 15.47 -16.02
N ILE A 83 -7.90 16.04 -17.23
CA ILE A 83 -8.01 17.49 -17.44
C ILE A 83 -9.38 18.02 -16.96
N ARG A 84 -10.45 17.28 -17.24
CA ARG A 84 -11.80 17.66 -16.79
C ARG A 84 -11.93 17.59 -15.27
N TYR A 85 -11.40 16.52 -14.68
CA TYR A 85 -11.39 16.31 -13.24
C TYR A 85 -10.63 17.43 -12.51
N ILE A 86 -9.42 17.74 -12.96
CA ILE A 86 -8.54 18.68 -12.28
C ILE A 86 -9.05 20.12 -12.39
N ALA A 87 -9.72 20.47 -13.48
CA ALA A 87 -10.41 21.75 -13.63
C ALA A 87 -11.51 21.91 -12.56
N VAL A 88 -12.38 20.91 -12.42
CA VAL A 88 -13.45 20.93 -11.41
C VAL A 88 -12.88 20.92 -9.99
N ALA A 89 -11.82 20.15 -9.75
CA ALA A 89 -11.14 20.11 -8.45
C ALA A 89 -10.54 21.47 -8.08
N ARG A 90 -9.98 22.21 -9.04
CA ARG A 90 -9.46 23.56 -8.84
C ARG A 90 -10.58 24.52 -8.45
N ASP A 91 -11.68 24.53 -9.20
CA ASP A 91 -12.80 25.44 -8.97
C ASP A 91 -13.53 25.16 -7.64
N SER A 92 -13.52 23.90 -7.20
CA SER A 92 -14.17 23.47 -5.96
C SER A 92 -13.29 23.63 -4.72
N ALA A 93 -12.01 24.00 -4.87
CA ALA A 93 -11.06 24.08 -3.77
C ALA A 93 -11.28 25.34 -2.92
N ALA A 94 -12.20 25.27 -1.95
CA ALA A 94 -12.51 26.37 -1.05
C ALA A 94 -11.60 26.41 0.19
N THR A 95 -11.23 25.25 0.72
CA THR A 95 -10.41 25.12 1.94
C THR A 95 -8.96 24.78 1.60
N LEU A 96 -8.02 25.09 2.51
CA LEU A 96 -6.61 24.69 2.38
C LEU A 96 -6.45 23.17 2.18
N THR A 97 -7.30 22.37 2.84
CA THR A 97 -7.34 20.92 2.68
C THR A 97 -7.75 20.52 1.26
N ASP A 98 -8.74 21.21 0.69
CA ASP A 98 -9.27 20.91 -0.65
C ASP A 98 -8.25 21.25 -1.72
N TRP A 99 -7.59 22.40 -1.55
CA TRP A 99 -6.46 22.78 -2.40
C TRP A 99 -5.27 21.82 -2.23
N GLY A 100 -5.02 21.34 -1.02
CA GLY A 100 -4.05 20.28 -0.75
C GLY A 100 -4.35 19.00 -1.54
N PHE A 101 -5.62 18.60 -1.65
CA PHE A 101 -6.02 17.47 -2.49
C PHE A 101 -5.82 17.74 -3.98
N TYR A 102 -6.14 18.94 -4.45
CA TYR A 102 -5.87 19.35 -5.84
C TYR A 102 -4.38 19.18 -6.19
N VAL A 103 -3.49 19.74 -5.36
CA VAL A 103 -2.03 19.61 -5.55
C VAL A 103 -1.59 18.15 -5.48
N PHE A 104 -2.13 17.38 -4.51
CA PHE A 104 -1.83 15.95 -4.37
C PHE A 104 -2.14 15.16 -5.64
N PHE A 105 -3.30 15.36 -6.26
CA PHE A 105 -3.68 14.66 -7.49
C PHE A 105 -2.86 15.12 -8.70
N CYS A 106 -2.49 16.40 -8.79
CA CYS A 106 -1.55 16.88 -9.80
C CYS A 106 -0.20 16.18 -9.71
N VAL A 107 0.41 16.16 -8.51
CA VAL A 107 1.70 15.50 -8.28
C VAL A 107 1.59 14.01 -8.63
N ALA A 108 0.55 13.32 -8.15
CA ALA A 108 0.34 11.90 -8.45
C ALA A 108 0.24 11.60 -9.95
N TYR A 109 -0.47 12.45 -10.71
CA TYR A 109 -0.64 12.27 -12.16
C TYR A 109 0.64 12.50 -12.95
N TYR A 110 1.37 13.58 -12.68
CA TYR A 110 2.58 13.93 -13.44
C TYR A 110 3.79 13.07 -13.07
N THR A 111 3.93 12.72 -11.79
CA THR A 111 5.15 12.04 -11.28
C THR A 111 4.97 10.54 -11.07
N GLY A 112 3.72 10.06 -10.99
CA GLY A 112 3.41 8.66 -10.68
C GLY A 112 3.87 8.20 -9.29
N MET A 113 4.08 9.14 -8.36
CA MET A 113 4.54 8.82 -7.01
C MET A 113 3.48 8.09 -6.18
N ARG A 114 3.93 7.26 -5.25
CA ARG A 114 3.02 6.59 -4.31
C ARG A 114 2.48 7.60 -3.30
N LYS A 115 1.23 7.44 -2.86
CA LYS A 115 0.58 8.30 -1.85
C LYS A 115 1.47 8.60 -0.63
N GLY A 116 2.17 7.59 -0.12
CA GLY A 116 3.07 7.75 1.03
C GLY A 116 4.31 8.59 0.73
N GLU A 117 4.83 8.55 -0.50
CA GLU A 117 5.96 9.37 -0.95
C GLU A 117 5.53 10.83 -1.12
N ILE A 118 4.34 11.06 -1.70
CA ILE A 118 3.79 12.41 -1.91
C ILE A 118 3.53 13.11 -0.56
N ASN A 119 2.92 12.41 0.39
CA ASN A 119 2.63 12.96 1.71
C ASN A 119 3.87 13.21 2.58
N ALA A 120 5.02 12.63 2.21
CA ALA A 120 6.28 12.79 2.94
C ALA A 120 7.16 13.93 2.37
N LEU A 121 6.74 14.55 1.27
CA LEU A 121 7.52 15.54 0.56
C LEU A 121 7.64 16.84 1.37
N LYS A 122 8.85 17.41 1.43
CA LYS A 122 9.10 18.74 2.00
C LYS A 122 9.54 19.70 0.93
N TRP A 123 9.35 21.00 1.16
CA TRP A 123 9.81 22.06 0.26
C TRP A 123 11.33 22.01 0.01
N SER A 124 12.11 21.51 0.98
CA SER A 124 13.55 21.29 0.85
C SER A 124 13.93 20.19 -0.15
N ASP A 125 12.99 19.34 -0.53
CA ASP A 125 13.22 18.22 -1.45
C ASP A 125 12.94 18.61 -2.92
N ILE A 126 12.55 19.86 -3.17
CA ILE A 126 12.29 20.43 -4.50
C ILE A 126 13.46 21.36 -4.85
N ASP A 127 14.24 21.01 -5.89
CA ASP A 127 15.35 21.80 -6.41
C ASP A 127 15.04 22.23 -7.86
N GLY A 128 14.38 23.39 -7.99
CA GLY A 128 13.90 23.90 -9.27
C GLY A 128 12.97 22.91 -9.98
N GLU A 129 13.42 22.37 -11.11
CA GLU A 129 12.67 21.40 -11.91
C GLU A 129 12.87 19.94 -11.44
N ILE A 130 13.61 19.70 -10.35
CA ILE A 130 13.95 18.36 -9.86
C ILE A 130 13.27 18.07 -8.51
N LEU A 131 12.56 16.95 -8.44
CA LEU A 131 11.93 16.42 -7.23
C LEU A 131 12.73 15.25 -6.66
N HIS A 132 13.22 15.39 -5.43
CA HIS A 132 13.99 14.35 -4.75
C HIS A 132 13.10 13.46 -3.86
N VAL A 133 12.84 12.23 -4.29
CA VAL A 133 12.07 11.27 -3.49
C VAL A 133 12.99 10.59 -2.48
N ARG A 134 13.00 11.09 -1.23
CA ARG A 134 13.90 10.60 -0.17
C ARG A 134 13.20 9.94 1.01
N ARG A 135 11.88 10.11 1.16
CA ARG A 135 11.11 9.71 2.34
C ARG A 135 9.74 9.16 1.94
N SER A 136 9.14 8.36 2.82
CA SER A 136 7.76 7.90 2.65
C SER A 136 7.07 7.84 4.01
N VAL A 137 5.82 8.27 4.04
CA VAL A 137 4.93 8.14 5.19
C VAL A 137 4.10 6.87 5.03
N ALA A 138 4.07 6.04 6.06
CA ALA A 138 3.17 4.90 6.15
C ALA A 138 2.22 5.09 7.34
N GLN A 139 0.92 4.99 7.10
CA GLN A 139 -0.07 5.02 8.18
C GLN A 139 -0.06 3.65 8.86
N LYS A 140 0.35 3.58 10.13
CA LYS A 140 0.18 2.35 10.91
C LYS A 140 -1.30 2.20 11.26
N ILE A 141 -1.90 1.09 10.85
CA ILE A 141 -3.06 0.53 11.54
C ILE A 141 -2.65 0.31 13.00
N ASN A 142 -3.42 0.83 13.96
CA ASN A 142 -3.20 0.79 15.43
C ASN A 142 -2.67 2.09 16.07
N GLY A 143 -3.31 3.23 15.80
CA GLY A 143 -3.42 4.33 16.78
C GLY A 143 -2.14 5.08 17.17
N GLN A 144 -1.03 4.89 16.46
CA GLN A 144 0.20 5.66 16.67
C GLN A 144 0.44 6.67 15.55
N SER A 145 1.15 7.73 15.93
CA SER A 145 1.53 8.90 15.14
C SER A 145 2.04 8.55 13.74
N ILE A 146 1.89 9.51 12.83
CA ILE A 146 2.45 9.47 11.47
C ILE A 146 3.98 9.37 11.61
N ILE A 147 4.56 8.22 11.26
CA ILE A 147 6.01 8.00 11.30
C ILE A 147 6.56 8.22 9.89
N GLU A 148 7.45 9.20 9.75
CA GLU A 148 8.30 9.32 8.56
C GLU A 148 9.24 8.11 8.52
N THR A 149 9.10 7.28 7.51
CA THR A 149 10.00 6.14 7.30
C THR A 149 10.91 6.40 6.11
N PRO A 150 12.19 5.97 6.17
CA PRO A 150 12.99 5.93 4.97
C PRO A 150 12.32 4.98 3.95
N PRO A 151 12.50 5.23 2.65
CA PRO A 151 11.91 4.40 1.62
C PRO A 151 12.28 2.93 1.84
N LYS A 152 11.30 2.03 1.67
CA LYS A 152 11.42 0.59 1.99
C LYS A 152 12.57 -0.12 1.27
N ASN A 153 13.14 0.46 0.22
CA ASN A 153 14.25 -0.11 -0.54
C ASN A 153 15.21 0.97 -1.06
N LYS A 154 16.50 0.62 -1.27
CA LYS A 154 17.51 1.53 -1.84
C LYS A 154 17.16 2.02 -3.26
N SER A 155 16.39 1.23 -4.02
CA SER A 155 15.88 1.61 -5.34
C SER A 155 14.79 2.69 -5.31
N SER A 156 14.29 3.05 -4.12
CA SER A 156 13.20 4.03 -3.98
C SER A 156 13.70 5.47 -3.90
N TYR A 157 15.01 5.67 -3.71
CA TYR A 157 15.65 6.97 -3.87
C TYR A 157 15.76 7.31 -5.35
N ARG A 158 15.02 8.32 -5.80
CA ARG A 158 14.99 8.72 -7.20
C ARG A 158 14.75 10.22 -7.34
N ASP A 159 15.27 10.76 -8.43
CA ASP A 159 15.11 12.15 -8.80
C ASP A 159 14.15 12.20 -10.01
N LEU A 160 13.08 12.98 -9.90
CA LEU A 160 12.04 13.07 -10.92
C LEU A 160 12.04 14.48 -11.51
N GLN A 161 11.97 14.58 -12.83
CA GLN A 161 11.84 15.86 -13.53
C GLN A 161 10.38 16.33 -13.47
N ILE A 162 10.18 17.55 -12.99
CA ILE A 162 8.87 18.19 -12.82
C ILE A 162 8.54 18.97 -14.10
N PRO A 163 7.39 18.72 -14.75
CA PRO A 163 6.95 19.54 -15.87
C PRO A 163 6.53 20.93 -15.39
N LYS A 164 6.80 21.97 -16.19
CA LYS A 164 6.50 23.38 -15.86
C LYS A 164 5.10 23.66 -15.28
N PRO A 165 4.00 23.07 -15.81
CA PRO A 165 2.67 23.28 -15.24
C PRO A 165 2.55 22.82 -13.78
N LEU A 166 3.30 21.79 -13.38
CA LEU A 166 3.32 21.33 -12.00
C LEU A 166 4.15 22.26 -11.11
N LEU A 167 5.24 22.84 -11.63
CA LEU A 167 6.06 23.81 -10.91
C LEU A 167 5.23 25.05 -10.53
N GLU A 168 4.49 25.61 -11.49
CA GLU A 168 3.61 26.76 -11.26
C GLU A 168 2.58 26.49 -10.15
N ILE A 169 1.98 25.29 -10.14
CA ILE A 169 1.01 24.88 -9.10
C ILE A 169 1.68 24.73 -7.73
N LEU A 170 2.90 24.20 -7.69
CA LEU A 170 3.66 24.04 -6.44
C LEU A 170 4.10 25.39 -5.87
N GLU A 171 4.49 26.33 -6.72
CA GLU A 171 4.82 27.70 -6.31
C GLU A 171 3.58 28.44 -5.78
N GLU A 172 2.43 28.33 -6.45
CA GLU A 172 1.15 28.89 -5.99
C GLU A 172 0.76 28.35 -4.61
N GLN A 173 0.99 27.05 -4.39
CA GLN A 173 0.79 26.39 -3.10
C GLN A 173 1.76 26.90 -2.03
N ALA A 174 3.04 27.06 -2.36
CA ALA A 174 4.04 27.57 -1.41
C ALA A 174 3.69 28.98 -0.92
N VAL A 175 3.33 29.88 -1.85
CA VAL A 175 2.93 31.26 -1.52
C VAL A 175 1.66 31.26 -0.66
N SER A 176 0.64 30.50 -1.03
CA SER A 176 -0.63 30.42 -0.28
C SER A 176 -0.44 29.91 1.16
N VAL A 177 0.53 29.02 1.37
CA VAL A 177 0.88 28.52 2.71
C VAL A 177 1.68 29.57 3.49
N LEU A 178 2.65 30.23 2.86
CA LEU A 178 3.49 31.25 3.51
C LEU A 178 2.71 32.50 3.93
N ASP A 179 1.82 33.01 3.08
CA ASP A 179 0.97 34.17 3.40
C ASP A 179 0.12 33.90 4.65
N LYS A 180 -0.41 32.67 4.77
CA LYS A 180 -1.27 32.30 5.89
C LYS A 180 -0.49 32.00 7.17
N ILE A 181 0.76 31.53 7.07
CA ILE A 181 1.66 31.42 8.24
C ILE A 181 2.00 32.81 8.77
N ASN A 182 2.34 33.77 7.89
CA ASN A 182 2.69 35.12 8.27
C ASN A 182 1.51 35.89 8.90
N VAL A 183 0.28 35.64 8.43
CA VAL A 183 -0.96 36.15 9.06
C VAL A 183 -1.17 35.57 10.46
N TYR A 184 -0.86 34.28 10.68
CA TYR A 184 -1.02 33.67 12.01
C TYR A 184 0.04 34.16 13.01
N GLU A 185 1.28 34.39 12.55
CA GLU A 185 2.34 34.98 13.37
C GLU A 185 2.04 36.43 13.74
N THR A 186 1.52 37.24 12.81
CA THR A 186 1.09 38.63 13.10
C THR A 186 -0.11 38.70 14.03
N CYS A 187 -1.10 37.79 13.92
CA CYS A 187 -2.21 37.73 14.86
C CYS A 187 -1.78 37.34 16.29
N ASN A 188 -0.78 36.46 16.44
CA ASN A 188 -0.27 36.04 17.74
C ASN A 188 0.57 37.11 18.46
N GLN A 189 1.04 38.15 17.76
CA GLN A 189 1.79 39.26 18.36
C GLN A 189 0.90 40.41 18.87
N VAL A 190 -0.39 40.41 18.49
CA VAL A 190 -1.37 41.45 18.89
C VAL A 190 -2.20 41.02 20.12
N GLY A 191 -2.06 39.77 20.59
CA GLY A 191 -2.87 39.20 21.67
C GLY A 191 -2.26 39.21 23.08
N SER A 192 -1.13 39.90 23.31
CA SER A 192 -0.46 39.94 24.63
C SER A 192 0.00 41.34 24.99
N GLY A 193 -0.94 42.27 25.04
CA GLY A 193 -0.72 43.64 25.48
C GLY A 193 -2.05 44.31 25.79
N ASP A 194 -2.61 43.98 26.96
CA ASP A 194 -3.46 44.83 27.79
C ASP A 194 -3.40 44.30 29.24
#